data_AF-A0A7C6WM89-F1
#
_entry.id   AF-A0A7C6WM89-F1
#
_cell.length_a   1.000
_cell.length_b   1.000
_cell.length_c   1.000
_cell.angle_alpha   90.00
_cell.angle_beta   90.00
_cell.angle_gamma   90.00
#
_symmetry.space_group_name_H-M   'P 1'
#
loop_
_entity.id
_entity.type
_entity.pdbx_description
1 polymer ?
#
loop_
_entity_poly.entity_id
_entity_poly.type
_entity_poly.pdbx_seq_one_letter_code
_entity_poly.pdbx_strand_id
1 'polypeptide(L)'
;DDEKLEYYLSLIDIHKARPEKRIKLLEYMVKRGIYSKVRDAIQTFGYEDISINLLVKYCSGWLDNNGDNKQEFMVDLCNYLFSKHKYDDAILKYLVRYYHGSTKKMFEIWKAARKFEVNTRKMEKRLLVQMLFTEGYVQGSFLIFNEYYKNITSRLIVRAFLSFYAYKYVIHGWVINQELFPIMRRELNYEKNDLCLIAWLKFNSNNKDLSESDRSFIEYQIHRLVKKGIILPFFTDYREKVKLPDLIMDKCFVEYKTDPRKQVFVHYRLLSNTSSEEFITEKMPNVLMGVHLKEFVLFYNEILQYYITEEYGDDVLVTESFQLHHDTSPTDGESRHNQINLMLMSKEMNDDTTLLDLMEQYVRTDYFIEQCFQPIDLS
;
A
#
# COMPACT_ATOMS: atom_id res chain seq x y z
N ASP A 1 -51.25 6.69 39.70
CA ASP A 1 -50.69 5.47 40.33
C ASP A 1 -49.30 5.07 39.84
N ASP A 2 -48.75 5.73 38.81
CA ASP A 2 -47.42 5.40 38.27
C ASP A 2 -46.24 5.82 39.16
N GLU A 3 -46.32 6.98 39.83
CA GLU A 3 -45.29 7.45 40.77
C GLU A 3 -45.15 6.54 42.00
N LYS A 4 -46.27 5.95 42.47
CA LYS A 4 -46.24 4.99 43.59
C LYS A 4 -45.51 3.71 43.18
N LEU A 5 -45.75 3.22 41.96
CA LEU A 5 -45.10 2.00 41.47
C LEU A 5 -43.58 2.21 41.33
N GLU A 6 -43.16 3.38 40.84
CA GLU A 6 -41.74 3.73 40.75
C GLU A 6 -41.07 3.82 42.12
N TYR A 7 -41.75 4.45 43.10
CA TYR A 7 -41.31 4.48 44.49
C TYR A 7 -41.16 3.07 45.10
N TYR A 8 -42.12 2.17 44.91
CA TYR A 8 -41.99 0.80 45.42
C TYR A 8 -40.89 0.01 44.73
N LEU A 9 -40.70 0.16 43.41
CA LEU A 9 -39.60 -0.49 42.68
C LEU A 9 -38.22 0.05 43.11
N SER A 10 -38.13 1.33 43.49
CA SER A 10 -36.90 1.92 44.03
C SER A 10 -36.57 1.46 45.46
N LEU A 11 -37.52 0.92 46.21
CA LEU A 11 -37.29 0.32 47.53
C LEU A 11 -36.97 -1.19 47.50
N ILE A 12 -37.34 -1.90 46.43
CA ILE A 12 -37.11 -3.34 46.32
C ILE A 12 -35.61 -3.66 46.16
N ASP A 13 -35.12 -4.53 47.02
CA ASP A 13 -33.80 -5.16 46.92
C ASP A 13 -33.90 -6.44 46.09
N ILE A 14 -33.34 -6.40 44.87
CA ILE A 14 -33.44 -7.50 43.91
C ILE A 14 -32.64 -8.74 44.35
N HIS A 15 -31.65 -8.57 45.22
CA HIS A 15 -30.83 -9.67 45.75
C HIS A 15 -31.64 -10.59 46.66
N LYS A 16 -32.68 -10.05 47.31
CA LYS A 16 -33.58 -10.78 48.20
C LYS A 16 -34.79 -11.38 47.48
N ALA A 17 -34.97 -11.09 46.19
CA ALA A 17 -36.06 -11.64 45.41
C ALA A 17 -35.80 -13.11 45.03
N ARG A 18 -36.85 -13.94 45.02
CA ARG A 18 -36.78 -15.32 44.53
C ARG A 18 -36.46 -15.34 43.03
N PRO A 19 -35.63 -16.28 42.53
CA PRO A 19 -35.22 -16.35 41.13
C PRO A 19 -36.37 -16.22 40.11
N GLU A 20 -37.47 -16.94 40.33
CA GLU A 20 -38.68 -16.95 39.49
C GLU A 20 -39.33 -15.56 39.31
N LYS A 21 -39.19 -14.66 40.30
CA LYS A 21 -39.77 -13.31 40.27
C LYS A 21 -38.79 -12.26 39.79
N ARG A 22 -37.48 -12.56 39.73
CA ARG A 22 -36.43 -11.60 39.33
C ARG A 22 -36.65 -11.11 37.91
N ILE A 23 -36.96 -11.99 36.96
CA ILE A 23 -37.17 -11.61 35.55
C ILE A 23 -38.34 -10.62 35.41
N LYS A 24 -39.48 -10.91 36.05
CA LYS A 24 -40.64 -10.01 36.05
C LYS A 24 -40.32 -8.66 36.69
N LEU A 25 -39.56 -8.64 37.79
CA LEU A 25 -39.12 -7.40 38.43
C LEU A 25 -38.20 -6.59 37.50
N LEU A 26 -37.27 -7.24 36.81
CA LEU A 26 -36.41 -6.59 35.80
C LEU A 26 -37.24 -6.00 34.66
N GLU A 27 -38.26 -6.70 34.18
CA GLU A 27 -39.16 -6.18 33.14
C GLU A 27 -39.85 -4.87 33.57
N TYR A 28 -40.34 -4.81 34.80
CA TYR A 28 -40.95 -3.58 35.33
C TYR A 28 -39.92 -2.47 35.51
N MET A 29 -38.73 -2.78 36.03
CA MET A 29 -37.66 -1.80 36.24
C MET A 29 -37.16 -1.20 34.91
N VAL A 30 -37.00 -2.01 33.86
CA VAL A 30 -36.63 -1.53 32.51
C VAL A 30 -37.71 -0.62 31.94
N LYS A 31 -38.99 -1.00 32.04
CA LYS A 31 -40.12 -0.18 31.54
C LYS A 31 -40.23 1.17 32.25
N ARG A 32 -39.81 1.24 33.52
CA ARG A 32 -39.84 2.46 34.34
C ARG A 32 -38.52 3.24 34.34
N GLY A 33 -37.52 2.83 33.56
CA GLY A 33 -36.26 3.57 33.47
C GLY A 33 -35.32 3.43 34.67
N ILE A 34 -35.56 2.47 35.57
CA ILE A 34 -34.76 2.23 36.78
C ILE A 34 -33.52 1.39 36.42
N TYR A 35 -32.67 1.92 35.54
CA TYR A 35 -31.62 1.14 34.91
C TYR A 35 -30.43 0.82 35.82
N SER A 36 -30.16 1.63 36.85
CA SER A 36 -29.07 1.38 37.80
C SER A 36 -29.22 0.04 38.53
N LYS A 37 -30.44 -0.29 38.96
CA LYS A 37 -30.78 -1.57 39.60
C LYS A 37 -30.78 -2.73 38.62
N VAL A 38 -31.25 -2.51 37.39
CA VAL A 38 -31.20 -3.54 36.35
C VAL A 38 -29.76 -3.91 36.04
N ARG A 39 -28.85 -2.92 35.98
CA ARG A 39 -27.41 -3.16 35.81
C ARG A 39 -26.83 -4.01 36.93
N ASP A 40 -27.07 -3.62 38.18
CA ASP A 40 -26.59 -4.34 39.37
C ASP A 40 -27.06 -5.80 39.38
N ALA A 41 -28.33 -6.02 39.04
CA ALA A 41 -28.90 -7.36 38.93
C ALA A 41 -28.25 -8.19 37.82
N ILE A 42 -28.04 -7.62 36.63
CA ILE A 42 -27.42 -8.35 35.52
C ILE A 42 -25.94 -8.66 35.82
N GLN A 43 -25.22 -7.73 36.45
CA GLN A 43 -23.83 -7.95 36.84
C GLN A 43 -23.69 -9.04 37.90
N THR A 44 -24.68 -9.19 38.79
CA THR A 44 -24.65 -10.16 39.88
C THR A 44 -25.16 -11.53 39.47
N PHE A 45 -26.22 -11.59 38.66
CA PHE A 45 -26.93 -12.84 38.32
C PHE A 45 -26.72 -13.31 36.88
N GLY A 46 -26.05 -12.51 36.04
CA GLY A 46 -25.95 -12.75 34.61
C GLY A 46 -27.22 -12.34 33.84
N TYR A 47 -27.16 -12.46 32.51
CA TYR A 47 -28.26 -12.13 31.60
C TYR A 47 -28.77 -13.34 30.80
N GLU A 48 -28.35 -14.56 31.15
CA GLU A 48 -28.64 -15.79 30.39
C GLU A 48 -30.15 -16.07 30.32
N ASP A 49 -30.87 -15.88 31.43
CA ASP A 49 -32.32 -16.11 31.54
C ASP A 49 -33.17 -14.91 31.09
N ILE A 50 -32.54 -13.81 30.68
CA ILE A 50 -33.25 -12.58 30.29
C ILE A 50 -33.54 -12.61 28.79
N SER A 51 -34.79 -12.35 28.41
CA SER A 51 -35.17 -12.30 27.00
C SER A 51 -34.37 -11.22 26.25
N ILE A 52 -33.92 -11.55 25.04
CA ILE A 52 -33.11 -10.63 24.21
C ILE A 52 -33.85 -9.31 23.95
N ASN A 53 -35.17 -9.36 23.77
CA ASN A 53 -35.98 -8.15 23.57
C ASN A 53 -35.98 -7.23 24.80
N LEU A 54 -35.94 -7.79 26.01
CA LEU A 54 -35.84 -6.99 27.23
C LEU A 54 -34.44 -6.37 27.37
N LEU A 55 -33.39 -7.12 27.03
CA LEU A 55 -32.02 -6.62 27.03
C LEU A 55 -31.81 -5.49 26.01
N VAL A 56 -32.40 -5.58 24.82
CA VAL A 56 -32.39 -4.46 23.86
C VAL A 56 -33.06 -3.23 24.46
N LYS A 57 -34.27 -3.36 25.00
CA LYS A 57 -34.99 -2.23 25.65
C LYS A 57 -34.19 -1.61 26.79
N TYR A 58 -33.53 -2.44 27.60
CA TYR A 58 -32.64 -1.99 28.66
C TYR A 58 -31.44 -1.22 28.09
N CYS A 59 -30.73 -1.78 27.12
CA CYS A 59 -29.55 -1.15 26.53
C CYS A 59 -29.90 0.19 25.89
N SER A 60 -30.89 0.23 25.01
CA SER A 60 -31.28 1.45 24.31
C SER A 60 -31.76 2.52 25.28
N GLY A 61 -32.63 2.15 26.22
CA GLY A 61 -33.12 3.08 27.24
C GLY A 61 -32.01 3.58 28.17
N TRP A 62 -31.07 2.73 28.56
CA TRP A 62 -29.92 3.13 29.37
C TRP A 62 -29.02 4.10 28.61
N LEU A 63 -28.78 3.84 27.32
CA LEU A 63 -27.94 4.66 26.43
C LEU A 63 -28.54 6.05 26.18
N ASP A 64 -29.86 6.13 26.03
CA ASP A 64 -30.57 7.41 25.87
C ASP A 64 -30.53 8.26 27.15
N ASN A 65 -30.61 7.63 28.34
CA ASN A 65 -30.73 8.33 29.61
C ASN A 65 -29.39 8.66 30.31
N ASN A 66 -28.36 7.82 30.20
CA ASN A 66 -27.13 7.96 30.98
C ASN A 66 -25.97 8.63 30.23
N GLY A 67 -26.22 9.08 29.01
CA GLY A 67 -25.25 9.80 28.22
C GLY A 67 -23.97 9.02 27.94
N ASP A 68 -23.06 9.73 27.29
CA ASP A 68 -21.99 9.24 26.44
C ASP A 68 -20.79 8.62 27.19
N ASN A 69 -20.97 7.96 28.33
CA ASN A 69 -19.87 7.41 29.13
C ASN A 69 -19.57 5.94 28.79
N LYS A 70 -18.28 5.63 28.61
CA LYS A 70 -17.83 4.24 28.36
C LYS A 70 -18.01 3.41 29.64
N GLN A 71 -18.74 2.31 29.55
CA GLN A 71 -18.80 1.26 30.57
C GLN A 71 -18.54 -0.08 29.88
N GLU A 72 -17.47 -0.78 30.26
CA GLU A 72 -17.07 -2.02 29.59
C GLU A 72 -18.19 -3.06 29.57
N PHE A 73 -18.89 -3.22 30.69
CA PHE A 73 -20.07 -4.08 30.79
C PHE A 73 -21.14 -3.75 29.73
N MET A 74 -21.40 -2.47 29.48
CA MET A 74 -22.38 -2.07 28.46
C MET A 74 -21.85 -2.31 27.04
N VAL A 75 -20.55 -2.16 26.81
CA VAL A 75 -19.92 -2.49 25.52
C VAL A 75 -20.06 -3.99 25.24
N ASP A 76 -19.78 -4.83 26.24
CA ASP A 76 -19.87 -6.29 26.14
C ASP A 76 -21.32 -6.73 25.91
N LEU A 77 -22.27 -6.17 26.66
CA LEU A 77 -23.70 -6.48 26.49
C LEU A 77 -24.22 -6.04 25.12
N CYS A 78 -23.84 -4.85 24.65
CA CYS A 78 -24.17 -4.39 23.30
C CYS A 78 -23.55 -5.28 22.23
N ASN A 79 -22.31 -5.74 22.42
CA ASN A 79 -21.64 -6.65 21.48
C ASN A 79 -22.30 -8.04 21.47
N TYR A 80 -22.74 -8.54 22.62
CA TYR A 80 -23.56 -9.75 22.73
C TYR A 80 -24.86 -9.61 21.93
N LEU A 81 -25.62 -8.54 22.15
CA LEU A 81 -26.85 -8.25 21.41
C LEU A 81 -26.61 -8.14 19.90
N PHE A 82 -25.51 -7.49 19.51
CA PHE A 82 -25.06 -7.42 18.12
C PHE A 82 -24.79 -8.81 17.54
N SER A 83 -24.11 -9.70 18.27
CA SER A 83 -23.86 -11.09 17.84
C SER A 83 -25.14 -11.92 17.66
N LYS A 84 -26.25 -11.53 18.31
CA LYS A 84 -27.57 -12.14 18.15
C LYS A 84 -28.43 -11.47 17.08
N HIS A 85 -27.88 -10.52 16.31
CA HIS A 85 -28.60 -9.73 15.30
C HIS A 85 -29.80 -8.94 15.86
N LYS A 86 -29.73 -8.54 17.14
CA LYS A 86 -30.77 -7.75 17.81
C LYS A 86 -30.16 -6.44 18.30
N TYR A 87 -30.25 -5.41 17.48
CA TYR A 87 -29.66 -4.10 17.76
C TYR A 87 -30.47 -3.00 17.07
N ASP A 88 -30.35 -1.79 17.59
CA ASP A 88 -30.91 -0.57 17.03
C ASP A 88 -29.82 0.51 16.85
N ASP A 89 -30.25 1.71 16.47
CA ASP A 89 -29.39 2.86 16.25
C ASP A 89 -28.58 3.26 17.50
N ALA A 90 -29.18 3.23 18.70
CA ALA A 90 -28.50 3.56 19.95
C ALA A 90 -27.37 2.57 20.26
N ILE A 91 -27.65 1.27 20.15
CA ILE A 91 -26.65 0.20 20.35
C ILE A 91 -25.51 0.34 19.33
N LEU A 92 -25.83 0.57 18.05
CA LEU A 92 -24.82 0.72 17.00
C LEU A 92 -23.95 1.97 17.22
N LYS A 93 -24.53 3.12 17.58
CA LYS A 93 -23.80 4.35 17.94
C LYS A 93 -22.82 4.09 19.08
N TYR A 94 -23.25 3.37 20.11
CA TYR A 94 -22.40 3.05 21.25
C TYR A 94 -21.23 2.14 20.87
N LEU A 95 -21.49 1.07 20.11
CA LEU A 95 -20.45 0.17 19.62
C LEU A 95 -19.45 0.89 18.69
N VAL A 96 -19.95 1.69 17.75
CA VAL A 96 -19.12 2.51 16.84
C VAL A 96 -18.20 3.47 17.59
N ARG A 97 -18.58 3.89 18.79
CA ARG A 97 -17.78 4.77 19.62
C ARG A 97 -16.79 4.02 20.52
N TYR A 98 -17.20 2.92 21.12
CA TYR A 98 -16.48 2.32 22.25
C TYR A 98 -15.98 0.89 22.02
N TYR A 99 -16.56 0.13 21.11
CA TYR A 99 -16.14 -1.25 20.89
C TYR A 99 -14.74 -1.31 20.26
N HIS A 100 -13.81 -1.98 20.92
CA HIS A 100 -12.46 -2.25 20.44
C HIS A 100 -12.20 -3.75 20.53
N GLY A 101 -12.08 -4.42 19.38
CA GLY A 101 -11.91 -5.87 19.34
C GLY A 101 -11.29 -6.33 18.03
N SER A 102 -11.63 -7.55 17.60
CA SER A 102 -11.09 -8.08 16.35
C SER A 102 -11.49 -7.23 15.14
N THR A 103 -10.58 -7.12 14.16
CA THR A 103 -10.81 -6.36 12.91
C THR A 103 -12.08 -6.84 12.20
N LYS A 104 -12.30 -8.16 12.19
CA LYS A 104 -13.51 -8.79 11.64
C LYS A 104 -14.78 -8.27 12.31
N LYS A 105 -14.85 -8.28 13.64
CA LYS A 105 -16.06 -7.87 14.37
C LYS A 105 -16.31 -6.37 14.24
N MET A 106 -15.27 -5.55 14.30
CA MET A 106 -15.39 -4.11 14.06
C MET A 106 -15.89 -3.80 12.65
N PHE A 107 -15.45 -4.56 11.65
CA PHE A 107 -15.92 -4.41 10.27
C PHE A 107 -17.39 -4.78 10.09
N GLU A 108 -17.86 -5.85 10.75
CA GLU A 108 -19.28 -6.22 10.79
C GLU A 108 -20.13 -5.11 11.42
N ILE A 109 -19.69 -4.56 12.55
CA ILE A 109 -20.36 -3.44 13.23
C ILE A 109 -20.39 -2.21 12.32
N TRP A 110 -19.26 -1.87 11.68
CA TRP A 110 -19.17 -0.76 10.74
C TRP A 110 -20.18 -0.92 9.58
N LYS A 111 -20.26 -2.11 8.96
CA LYS A 111 -21.24 -2.40 7.91
C LYS A 111 -22.68 -2.22 8.38
N ALA A 112 -23.02 -2.72 9.57
CA ALA A 112 -24.36 -2.58 10.13
C ALA A 112 -24.70 -1.11 10.43
N ALA A 113 -23.77 -0.40 11.07
CA ALA A 113 -23.90 1.02 11.39
C ALA A 113 -24.11 1.88 10.14
N ARG A 114 -23.40 1.58 9.04
CA ARG A 114 -23.60 2.24 7.74
C ARG A 114 -25.01 2.06 7.19
N LYS A 115 -25.60 0.87 7.31
CA LYS A 115 -26.98 0.60 6.88
C LYS A 115 -28.03 1.35 7.72
N PHE A 116 -27.69 1.68 8.95
CA PHE A 116 -28.51 2.48 9.87
C PHE A 116 -28.18 3.98 9.80
N GLU A 117 -27.34 4.41 8.84
CA GLU A 117 -26.91 5.80 8.68
C GLU A 117 -26.23 6.40 9.92
N VAL A 118 -25.65 5.54 10.77
CA VAL A 118 -24.88 5.94 11.94
C VAL A 118 -23.53 6.51 11.51
N ASN A 119 -23.12 7.61 12.17
CA ASN A 119 -21.79 8.21 11.95
C ASN A 119 -20.68 7.25 12.38
N THR A 120 -19.97 6.71 11.38
CA THR A 120 -19.00 5.62 11.52
C THR A 120 -17.55 6.07 11.55
N ARG A 121 -17.28 7.38 11.51
CA ARG A 121 -15.93 7.95 11.34
C ARG A 121 -14.91 7.46 12.37
N LYS A 122 -15.30 7.39 13.65
CA LYS A 122 -14.42 6.89 14.71
C LYS A 122 -14.07 5.42 14.52
N MET A 123 -15.01 4.61 14.04
CA MET A 123 -14.77 3.19 13.75
C MET A 123 -13.88 3.04 12.51
N GLU A 124 -14.09 3.82 11.46
CA GLU A 124 -13.25 3.80 10.25
C GLU A 124 -11.79 4.09 10.57
N LYS A 125 -11.53 5.16 11.32
CA LYS A 125 -10.18 5.49 11.80
C LYS A 125 -9.54 4.31 12.56
N ARG A 126 -10.28 3.70 13.50
CA ARG A 126 -9.78 2.58 14.30
C ARG A 126 -9.49 1.34 13.44
N LEU A 127 -10.39 1.01 12.51
CA LEU A 127 -10.22 -0.07 11.55
C LEU A 127 -8.96 0.14 10.70
N LEU A 128 -8.78 1.33 10.12
CA LEU A 128 -7.61 1.62 9.28
C LEU A 128 -6.30 1.52 10.06
N VAL A 129 -6.24 2.08 11.28
CA VAL A 129 -5.06 1.96 12.14
C VAL A 129 -4.77 0.50 12.49
N GLN A 130 -5.79 -0.27 12.86
CA GLN A 130 -5.62 -1.68 13.21
C GLN A 130 -5.17 -2.51 12.01
N MET A 131 -5.73 -2.27 10.82
CA MET A 131 -5.32 -2.93 9.59
C MET A 131 -3.85 -2.66 9.26
N LEU A 132 -3.43 -1.40 9.38
CA LEU A 132 -2.04 -1.00 9.17
C LEU A 132 -1.09 -1.68 10.15
N PHE A 133 -1.45 -1.77 11.42
CA PHE A 133 -0.63 -2.41 12.44
C PHE A 133 -0.49 -3.93 12.23
N THR A 134 -1.55 -4.58 11.75
CA THR A 134 -1.50 -6.03 11.49
C THR A 134 -0.79 -6.41 10.19
N GLU A 135 -0.49 -5.44 9.33
CA GLU A 135 0.13 -5.59 8.00
C GLU A 135 -0.50 -6.64 7.06
N GLY A 136 -1.66 -7.17 7.41
CA GLY A 136 -2.39 -8.17 6.65
C GLY A 136 -3.29 -7.54 5.59
N TYR A 137 -3.48 -8.26 4.49
CA TYR A 137 -4.53 -7.91 3.54
C TYR A 137 -5.90 -8.14 4.20
N VAL A 138 -6.65 -7.06 4.42
CA VAL A 138 -8.02 -7.17 4.94
C VAL A 138 -9.00 -6.91 3.83
N GLN A 139 -9.79 -7.92 3.49
CA GLN A 139 -10.85 -7.82 2.50
C GLN A 139 -11.80 -6.67 2.86
N GLY A 140 -12.03 -5.75 1.93
CA GLY A 140 -12.86 -4.57 2.15
C GLY A 140 -12.15 -3.38 2.82
N SER A 141 -10.83 -3.44 3.02
CA SER A 141 -10.00 -2.30 3.47
C SER A 141 -10.22 -1.06 2.61
N PHE A 142 -10.29 -1.23 1.29
CA PHE A 142 -10.56 -0.14 0.35
C PHE A 142 -11.91 0.53 0.61
N LEU A 143 -12.97 -0.24 0.93
CA LEU A 143 -14.30 0.32 1.19
C LEU A 143 -14.29 1.24 2.41
N ILE A 144 -13.62 0.81 3.48
CA ILE A 144 -13.47 1.61 4.70
C ILE A 144 -12.63 2.85 4.42
N PHE A 145 -11.52 2.68 3.68
CA PHE A 145 -10.66 3.79 3.31
C PHE A 145 -11.38 4.82 2.45
N ASN A 146 -12.11 4.38 1.42
CA ASN A 146 -12.87 5.27 0.53
C ASN A 146 -13.90 6.07 1.32
N GLU A 147 -14.61 5.44 2.26
CA GLU A 147 -15.58 6.15 3.09
C GLU A 147 -14.93 7.15 4.04
N TYR A 148 -13.84 6.75 4.70
CA TYR A 148 -13.04 7.65 5.52
C TYR A 148 -12.49 8.84 4.72
N TYR A 149 -12.08 8.58 3.48
CA TYR A 149 -11.47 9.57 2.60
C TYR A 149 -12.46 10.64 2.13
N LYS A 150 -13.76 10.32 2.00
CA LYS A 150 -14.80 11.33 1.66
C LYS A 150 -14.86 12.47 2.69
N ASN A 151 -14.52 12.20 3.94
CA ASN A 151 -14.55 13.18 5.04
C ASN A 151 -13.27 13.09 5.87
N ILE A 152 -12.15 13.55 5.28
CA ILE A 152 -10.81 13.44 5.87
C ILE A 152 -10.75 14.14 7.23
N THR A 153 -10.58 13.36 8.29
CA THR A 153 -10.35 13.88 9.65
C THR A 153 -8.87 13.91 10.03
N SER A 154 -8.06 13.07 9.40
CA SER A 154 -6.60 13.04 9.59
C SER A 154 -5.91 12.55 8.33
N ARG A 155 -5.09 13.43 7.73
CA ARG A 155 -4.26 13.10 6.56
C ARG A 155 -3.13 12.12 6.89
N LEU A 156 -2.71 12.02 8.15
CA LEU A 156 -1.69 11.06 8.58
C LEU A 156 -2.13 9.60 8.27
N ILE A 157 -3.39 9.28 8.53
CA ILE A 157 -3.95 7.94 8.24
C ILE A 157 -4.04 7.72 6.74
N VAL A 158 -4.44 8.75 5.97
CA VAL A 158 -4.48 8.69 4.51
C VAL A 158 -3.09 8.36 3.97
N ARG A 159 -2.08 9.13 4.39
CA ARG A 159 -0.69 8.91 4.01
C ARG A 159 -0.20 7.51 4.38
N ALA A 160 -0.43 7.08 5.62
CA ALA A 160 0.00 5.76 6.08
C ALA A 160 -0.66 4.63 5.26
N PHE A 161 -1.96 4.73 5.00
CA PHE A 161 -2.70 3.78 4.17
C PHE A 161 -2.16 3.72 2.75
N LEU A 162 -2.02 4.85 2.07
CA LEU A 162 -1.52 4.90 0.71
C LEU A 162 -0.07 4.41 0.61
N SER A 163 0.81 4.82 1.53
CA SER A 163 2.20 4.35 1.57
C SER A 163 2.29 2.84 1.77
N PHE A 164 1.46 2.25 2.65
CA PHE A 164 1.43 0.81 2.87
C PHE A 164 1.03 0.05 1.60
N TYR A 165 -0.07 0.44 0.95
CA TYR A 165 -0.51 -0.22 -0.27
C TYR A 165 0.44 0.02 -1.46
N ALA A 166 1.05 1.21 -1.55
CA ALA A 166 2.09 1.50 -2.52
C ALA A 166 3.32 0.61 -2.32
N TYR A 167 3.78 0.47 -1.08
CA TYR A 167 4.89 -0.43 -0.72
C TYR A 167 4.58 -1.88 -1.09
N LYS A 168 3.40 -2.39 -0.72
CA LYS A 168 2.99 -3.77 -1.06
C LYS A 168 2.86 -3.98 -2.58
N TYR A 169 2.38 -2.99 -3.33
CA TYR A 169 2.29 -3.06 -4.79
C TYR A 169 3.66 -3.01 -5.50
N VAL A 170 4.53 -2.09 -5.08
CA VAL A 170 5.83 -1.87 -5.73
C VAL A 170 6.82 -2.98 -5.39
N ILE A 171 6.93 -3.29 -4.10
CA ILE A 171 7.98 -4.18 -3.56
C ILE A 171 7.50 -5.63 -3.53
N HIS A 172 6.29 -5.89 -3.03
CA HIS A 172 5.75 -7.24 -2.82
C HIS A 172 4.88 -7.75 -3.97
N GLY A 173 4.69 -6.96 -5.04
CA GLY A 173 3.91 -7.35 -6.21
C GLY A 173 2.42 -7.59 -5.94
N TRP A 174 1.86 -7.05 -4.85
CA TRP A 174 0.44 -7.24 -4.52
C TRP A 174 -0.46 -6.60 -5.58
N VAL A 175 -1.55 -7.28 -5.94
CA VAL A 175 -2.64 -6.66 -6.69
C VAL A 175 -3.49 -5.83 -5.71
N ILE A 176 -3.58 -4.52 -5.96
CA ILE A 176 -4.34 -3.58 -5.13
C ILE A 176 -5.52 -3.00 -5.91
N ASN A 177 -6.48 -2.39 -5.21
CA ASN A 177 -7.62 -1.75 -5.86
C ASN A 177 -7.15 -0.56 -6.71
N GLN A 178 -7.49 -0.55 -8.01
CA GLN A 178 -7.04 0.45 -8.98
C GLN A 178 -7.54 1.88 -8.66
N GLU A 179 -8.67 2.03 -7.96
CA GLU A 179 -9.18 3.34 -7.51
C GLU A 179 -8.22 4.03 -6.53
N LEU A 180 -7.24 3.32 -5.97
CA LEU A 180 -6.19 3.94 -5.16
C LEU A 180 -5.23 4.80 -5.99
N PHE A 181 -4.96 4.48 -7.26
CA PHE A 181 -3.98 5.22 -8.06
C PHE A 181 -4.39 6.68 -8.33
N PRO A 182 -5.64 6.98 -8.73
CA PRO A 182 -6.11 8.37 -8.82
C PRO A 182 -6.03 9.11 -7.47
N ILE A 183 -6.33 8.43 -6.36
CA ILE A 183 -6.22 9.01 -5.01
C ILE A 183 -4.76 9.31 -4.68
N MET A 184 -3.83 8.39 -4.96
CA MET A 184 -2.39 8.61 -4.81
C MET A 184 -1.94 9.83 -5.60
N ARG A 185 -2.33 9.96 -6.87
CA ARG A 185 -1.97 11.12 -7.69
C ARG A 185 -2.47 12.43 -7.12
N ARG A 186 -3.72 12.47 -6.63
CA ARG A 186 -4.27 13.66 -5.97
C ARG A 186 -3.52 14.01 -4.69
N GLU A 187 -3.19 13.02 -3.86
CA GLU A 187 -2.49 13.25 -2.59
C GLU A 187 -1.06 13.76 -2.78
N LEU A 188 -0.41 13.43 -3.90
CA LEU A 188 0.93 13.95 -4.25
C LEU A 188 0.96 15.48 -4.43
N ASN A 189 -0.19 16.13 -4.70
CA ASN A 189 -0.28 17.59 -4.78
C ASN A 189 -0.22 18.26 -3.40
N TYR A 190 -0.52 17.52 -2.33
CA TYR A 190 -0.51 18.06 -0.97
C TYR A 190 0.78 17.73 -0.22
N GLU A 191 1.33 16.54 -0.46
CA GLU A 191 2.52 16.09 0.25
C GLU A 191 3.39 15.17 -0.61
N LYS A 192 4.70 15.32 -0.46
CA LYS A 192 5.65 14.44 -1.12
C LYS A 192 5.60 13.03 -0.53
N ASN A 193 5.33 12.05 -1.39
CA ASN A 193 5.36 10.64 -1.04
C ASN A 193 5.96 9.84 -2.20
N ASP A 194 7.26 9.54 -2.12
CA ASP A 194 7.98 8.90 -3.23
C ASP A 194 7.45 7.47 -3.49
N LEU A 195 6.96 6.74 -2.48
CA LEU A 195 6.33 5.43 -2.68
C LEU A 195 5.03 5.50 -3.48
N CYS A 196 4.11 6.41 -3.10
CA CYS A 196 2.87 6.61 -3.85
C CYS A 196 3.13 7.09 -5.28
N LEU A 197 4.14 7.96 -5.46
CA LEU A 197 4.60 8.40 -6.77
C LEU A 197 5.07 7.22 -7.62
N ILE A 198 5.98 6.40 -7.09
CA ILE A 198 6.52 5.22 -7.79
C ILE A 198 5.40 4.21 -8.10
N ALA A 199 4.46 3.98 -7.19
CA ALA A 199 3.31 3.12 -7.43
C ALA A 199 2.41 3.66 -8.56
N TRP A 200 2.14 4.96 -8.57
CA TRP A 200 1.38 5.61 -9.62
C TRP A 200 2.09 5.56 -10.98
N LEU A 201 3.41 5.78 -11.02
CA LEU A 201 4.23 5.61 -12.22
C LEU A 201 4.17 4.15 -12.70
N LYS A 202 4.47 3.18 -11.84
CA LYS A 202 4.44 1.76 -12.21
C LYS A 202 3.09 1.33 -12.79
N PHE A 203 1.98 1.83 -12.25
CA PHE A 203 0.63 1.58 -12.80
C PHE A 203 0.41 2.19 -14.20
N ASN A 204 0.98 3.37 -14.48
CA ASN A 204 0.83 4.07 -15.75
C ASN A 204 1.91 3.74 -16.78
N SER A 205 2.90 2.91 -16.44
CA SER A 205 3.98 2.46 -17.35
C SER A 205 3.43 1.90 -18.67
N ASN A 206 2.33 1.15 -18.60
CA ASN A 206 1.67 0.55 -19.77
C ASN A 206 0.52 1.40 -20.35
N ASN A 207 0.18 2.53 -19.73
CA ASN A 207 -0.90 3.39 -20.21
C ASN A 207 -0.45 4.18 -21.45
N LYS A 208 -1.15 4.02 -22.58
CA LYS A 208 -0.86 4.72 -23.84
C LYS A 208 -1.49 6.11 -23.90
N ASP A 209 -2.59 6.32 -23.16
CA ASP A 209 -3.40 7.53 -23.22
C ASP A 209 -3.03 8.50 -22.08
N LEU A 210 -1.78 8.96 -22.08
CA LEU A 210 -1.28 9.96 -21.13
C LEU A 210 -1.49 11.38 -21.67
N SER A 211 -2.12 12.24 -20.85
CA SER A 211 -2.26 13.66 -21.14
C SER A 211 -0.88 14.37 -21.18
N GLU A 212 -0.77 15.51 -21.86
CA GLU A 212 0.48 16.29 -21.89
C GLU A 212 0.93 16.74 -20.50
N SER A 213 -0.03 17.07 -19.63
CA SER A 213 0.24 17.41 -18.23
C SER A 213 0.84 16.22 -17.48
N ASP A 214 0.32 15.01 -17.71
CA ASP A 214 0.85 13.79 -17.10
C ASP A 214 2.24 13.44 -17.65
N ARG A 215 2.47 13.59 -18.95
CA ARG A 215 3.80 13.38 -19.56
C ARG A 215 4.84 14.31 -18.94
N SER A 216 4.53 15.61 -18.87
CA SER A 216 5.41 16.61 -18.25
C SER A 216 5.68 16.31 -16.77
N PHE A 217 4.65 15.86 -16.05
CA PHE A 217 4.78 15.44 -14.65
C PHE A 217 5.67 14.19 -14.52
N ILE A 218 5.43 13.16 -15.31
CA ILE A 218 6.20 11.90 -15.32
C ILE A 218 7.68 12.20 -15.60
N GLU A 219 7.95 12.96 -16.67
CA GLU A 219 9.31 13.36 -17.06
C GLU A 219 10.05 14.00 -15.89
N TYR A 220 9.48 15.04 -15.29
CA TYR A 220 10.07 15.73 -14.15
C TYR A 220 10.29 14.80 -12.94
N GLN A 221 9.32 13.95 -12.63
CA GLN A 221 9.39 13.07 -11.46
C GLN A 221 10.42 11.95 -11.64
N ILE A 222 10.54 11.36 -12.82
CA ILE A 222 11.58 10.36 -13.12
C ILE A 222 12.97 11.01 -12.97
N HIS A 223 13.20 12.18 -13.58
CA HIS A 223 14.47 12.90 -13.41
C HIS A 223 14.79 13.17 -11.93
N ARG A 224 13.79 13.57 -11.15
CA ARG A 224 13.95 13.82 -9.71
C ARG A 224 14.31 12.54 -8.94
N LEU A 225 13.68 11.40 -9.25
CA LEU A 225 13.94 10.12 -8.59
C LEU A 225 15.33 9.59 -8.94
N VAL A 226 15.70 9.64 -10.21
CA VAL A 226 17.03 9.23 -10.70
C VAL A 226 18.13 10.08 -10.06
N LYS A 227 17.96 11.41 -9.98
CA LYS A 227 18.90 12.30 -9.30
C LYS A 227 19.09 11.99 -7.80
N LYS A 228 18.10 11.36 -7.16
CA LYS A 228 18.17 10.90 -5.77
C LYS A 228 18.82 9.52 -5.61
N GLY A 229 19.20 8.86 -6.71
CA GLY A 229 19.68 7.47 -6.70
C GLY A 229 18.56 6.42 -6.66
N ILE A 230 17.29 6.81 -6.84
CA ILE A 230 16.18 5.87 -6.96
C ILE A 230 15.99 5.58 -8.44
N ILE A 231 16.54 4.46 -8.90
CA ILE A 231 16.42 3.97 -10.27
C ILE A 231 15.64 2.67 -10.24
N LEU A 232 14.62 2.53 -11.08
CA LEU A 232 13.81 1.32 -11.18
C LEU A 232 13.67 0.94 -12.66
N PRO A 233 13.83 -0.35 -13.03
CA PRO A 233 13.86 -0.77 -14.43
C PRO A 233 12.66 -0.30 -15.24
N PHE A 234 11.44 -0.36 -14.68
CA PHE A 234 10.21 0.05 -15.37
C PHE A 234 10.17 1.54 -15.78
N PHE A 235 11.11 2.37 -15.32
CA PHE A 235 11.22 3.73 -15.84
C PHE A 235 11.53 3.75 -17.34
N THR A 236 12.19 2.73 -17.89
CA THR A 236 12.47 2.63 -19.33
C THR A 236 11.22 2.37 -20.17
N ASP A 237 10.14 1.86 -19.59
CA ASP A 237 8.84 1.67 -20.26
C ASP A 237 8.21 2.99 -20.73
N TYR A 238 8.73 4.11 -20.22
CA TYR A 238 8.31 5.45 -20.59
C TYR A 238 9.09 6.07 -21.76
N ARG A 239 10.08 5.35 -22.32
CA ARG A 239 10.99 5.88 -23.37
C ARG A 239 10.26 6.45 -24.60
N GLU A 240 9.11 5.88 -24.96
CA GLU A 240 8.31 6.33 -26.11
C GLU A 240 7.35 7.49 -25.77
N LYS A 241 7.25 7.85 -24.48
CA LYS A 241 6.19 8.73 -23.94
C LYS A 241 6.75 10.06 -23.44
N VAL A 242 7.95 10.06 -22.89
CA VAL A 242 8.62 11.21 -22.29
C VAL A 242 10.13 11.12 -22.52
N LYS A 243 10.84 12.24 -22.34
CA LYS A 243 12.31 12.20 -22.33
C LYS A 243 12.80 11.60 -21.01
N LEU A 244 13.69 10.62 -21.08
CA LEU A 244 14.28 9.98 -19.90
C LEU A 244 15.68 10.53 -19.62
N PRO A 245 16.16 10.48 -18.37
CA PRO A 245 17.53 10.87 -18.04
C PRO A 245 18.56 9.99 -18.74
N ASP A 246 19.62 10.58 -19.30
CA ASP A 246 20.72 9.85 -19.95
C ASP A 246 21.35 8.79 -19.04
N LEU A 247 21.31 8.99 -17.71
CA LEU A 247 21.85 8.04 -16.72
C LEU A 247 21.15 6.67 -16.76
N ILE A 248 19.93 6.57 -17.27
CA ILE A 248 19.19 5.31 -17.38
C ILE A 248 18.95 4.88 -18.83
N MET A 249 19.25 5.76 -19.79
CA MET A 249 19.22 5.45 -21.21
C MET A 249 20.33 4.46 -21.56
N ASP A 250 20.05 3.57 -22.52
CA ASP A 250 21.01 2.59 -23.05
C ASP A 250 21.58 1.61 -22.02
N LYS A 251 20.92 1.48 -20.85
CA LYS A 251 21.31 0.57 -19.78
C LYS A 251 20.38 -0.63 -19.67
N CYS A 252 20.98 -1.78 -19.45
CA CYS A 252 20.32 -2.99 -19.00
C CYS A 252 20.40 -3.07 -17.47
N PHE A 253 19.38 -3.60 -16.81
CA PHE A 253 19.29 -3.62 -15.36
C PHE A 253 19.14 -5.05 -14.83
N VAL A 254 19.93 -5.38 -13.81
CA VAL A 254 19.71 -6.54 -12.96
C VAL A 254 19.04 -6.06 -11.66
N GLU A 255 17.80 -6.51 -11.44
CA GLU A 255 17.01 -6.22 -10.24
C GLU A 255 16.97 -7.46 -9.34
N TYR A 256 17.24 -7.28 -8.05
CA TYR A 256 17.06 -8.32 -7.03
C TYR A 256 16.33 -7.76 -5.82
N LYS A 257 15.38 -8.52 -5.26
CA LYS A 257 14.57 -8.09 -4.12
C LYS A 257 14.82 -8.98 -2.92
N THR A 258 15.22 -8.36 -1.81
CA THR A 258 15.39 -9.04 -0.53
C THR A 258 15.19 -8.07 0.64
N ASP A 259 15.43 -8.53 1.87
CA ASP A 259 15.41 -7.67 3.05
C ASP A 259 16.45 -6.55 2.91
N PRO A 260 16.07 -5.28 3.11
CA PRO A 260 16.95 -4.13 2.91
C PRO A 260 18.22 -4.12 3.78
N ARG A 261 18.27 -4.95 4.84
CA ARG A 261 19.42 -5.08 5.73
C ARG A 261 20.49 -6.03 5.19
N LYS A 262 20.17 -6.83 4.17
CA LYS A 262 21.09 -7.80 3.58
C LYS A 262 22.00 -7.12 2.57
N GLN A 263 23.21 -7.65 2.42
CA GLN A 263 24.11 -7.23 1.36
C GLN A 263 23.88 -8.11 0.14
N VAL A 264 23.90 -7.51 -1.04
CA VAL A 264 23.64 -8.21 -2.30
C VAL A 264 24.80 -7.93 -3.24
N PHE A 265 25.33 -8.98 -3.84
CA PHE A 265 26.41 -8.91 -4.83
C PHE A 265 25.96 -9.60 -6.11
N VAL A 266 26.33 -9.00 -7.25
CA VAL A 266 26.20 -9.63 -8.56
C VAL A 266 27.57 -10.12 -8.98
N HIS A 267 27.61 -11.36 -9.45
CA HIS A 267 28.78 -11.99 -10.03
C HIS A 267 28.49 -12.14 -11.51
N TYR A 268 29.18 -11.41 -12.37
CA TYR A 268 28.87 -11.40 -13.81
C TYR A 268 30.11 -11.56 -14.70
N ARG A 269 29.89 -12.04 -15.93
CA ARG A 269 30.88 -12.07 -17.01
C ARG A 269 30.18 -11.92 -18.36
N LEU A 270 30.88 -11.36 -19.34
CA LEU A 270 30.42 -11.32 -20.73
C LEU A 270 30.79 -12.63 -21.41
N LEU A 271 29.82 -13.29 -22.03
CA LEU A 271 30.04 -14.45 -22.88
C LEU A 271 30.50 -13.95 -24.26
N SER A 272 31.81 -13.94 -24.49
CA SER A 272 32.38 -13.70 -25.82
C SER A 272 33.42 -14.78 -26.12
N ASN A 273 33.79 -14.94 -27.39
CA ASN A 273 34.83 -15.91 -27.79
C ASN A 273 36.24 -15.54 -27.27
N THR A 274 36.40 -14.39 -26.60
CA THR A 274 37.70 -13.82 -26.20
C THR A 274 37.77 -13.37 -24.73
N SER A 275 36.69 -13.51 -23.95
CA SER A 275 36.63 -13.05 -22.56
C SER A 275 37.20 -14.07 -21.57
N SER A 276 37.64 -13.59 -20.39
CA SER A 276 38.11 -14.46 -19.31
C SER A 276 36.96 -15.28 -18.72
N GLU A 277 37.25 -16.48 -18.23
CA GLU A 277 36.25 -17.34 -17.58
C GLU A 277 35.83 -16.82 -16.18
N GLU A 278 36.58 -15.89 -15.60
CA GLU A 278 36.38 -15.43 -14.23
C GLU A 278 35.20 -14.44 -14.11
N PHE A 279 34.44 -14.60 -13.03
CA PHE A 279 33.35 -13.67 -12.69
C PHE A 279 33.90 -12.42 -12.01
N ILE A 280 33.37 -11.27 -12.41
CA ILE A 280 33.56 -10.00 -11.71
C ILE A 280 32.46 -9.89 -10.65
N THR A 281 32.86 -9.63 -9.40
CA THR A 281 31.92 -9.43 -8.29
C THR A 281 31.77 -7.95 -7.99
N GLU A 282 30.54 -7.45 -8.01
CA GLU A 282 30.22 -6.08 -7.60
C GLU A 282 29.02 -6.04 -6.65
N LYS A 283 29.05 -5.08 -5.71
CA LYS A 283 27.95 -4.86 -4.77
C LYS A 283 26.77 -4.17 -5.46
N MET A 284 25.57 -4.70 -5.26
CA MET A 284 24.33 -4.09 -5.73
C MET A 284 23.76 -3.13 -4.66
N PRO A 285 23.74 -1.80 -4.89
CA PRO A 285 23.15 -0.85 -3.95
C PRO A 285 21.64 -1.09 -3.76
N ASN A 286 21.16 -0.91 -2.53
CA ASN A 286 19.74 -0.88 -2.20
C ASN A 286 19.15 0.48 -2.62
N VAL A 287 18.49 0.52 -3.78
CA VAL A 287 17.94 1.74 -4.37
C VAL A 287 16.56 2.10 -3.80
N LEU A 288 15.80 1.10 -3.31
CA LEU A 288 14.49 1.33 -2.70
C LEU A 288 14.03 0.14 -1.84
N MET A 289 14.10 0.29 -0.52
CA MET A 289 13.43 -0.61 0.45
C MET A 289 13.61 -2.12 0.18
N GLY A 290 14.81 -2.53 -0.21
CA GLY A 290 15.14 -3.92 -0.50
C GLY A 290 15.19 -4.27 -1.99
N VAL A 291 14.94 -3.31 -2.87
CA VAL A 291 15.27 -3.40 -4.29
C VAL A 291 16.75 -3.09 -4.44
N HIS A 292 17.52 -4.09 -4.82
CA HIS A 292 18.93 -3.98 -5.18
C HIS A 292 19.06 -3.94 -6.69
N LEU A 293 19.87 -3.02 -7.20
CA LEU A 293 19.99 -2.78 -8.63
C LEU A 293 21.46 -2.73 -9.04
N LYS A 294 21.77 -3.31 -10.20
CA LYS A 294 23.00 -3.01 -10.94
C LYS A 294 22.68 -2.76 -12.40
N GLU A 295 23.24 -1.69 -12.93
CA GLU A 295 23.15 -1.33 -14.34
C GLU A 295 24.38 -1.79 -15.13
N PHE A 296 24.12 -2.17 -16.39
CA PHE A 296 25.11 -2.62 -17.36
C PHE A 296 24.88 -1.90 -18.69
N VAL A 297 25.94 -1.65 -19.43
CA VAL A 297 25.86 -1.23 -20.84
C VAL A 297 26.23 -2.45 -21.67
N LEU A 298 25.27 -3.00 -22.39
CA LEU A 298 25.45 -4.16 -23.26
C LEU A 298 25.27 -3.71 -24.71
N PHE A 299 26.17 -4.17 -25.58
CA PHE A 299 26.04 -4.02 -27.02
C PHE A 299 25.18 -5.12 -27.61
N TYR A 300 24.75 -4.91 -28.86
CA TYR A 300 24.09 -5.93 -29.67
C TYR A 300 24.97 -7.19 -29.75
N ASN A 301 24.37 -8.36 -29.53
CA ASN A 301 25.01 -9.69 -29.42
C ASN A 301 25.86 -9.95 -28.19
N GLU A 302 25.97 -9.02 -27.24
CA GLU A 302 26.57 -9.33 -25.95
C GLU A 302 25.59 -10.07 -25.05
N ILE A 303 26.09 -11.13 -24.40
CA ILE A 303 25.33 -11.89 -23.42
C ILE A 303 26.06 -11.81 -22.09
N LEU A 304 25.39 -11.24 -21.09
CA LEU A 304 25.90 -11.16 -19.73
C LEU A 304 25.42 -12.39 -18.95
N GLN A 305 26.33 -13.28 -18.59
CA GLN A 305 26.03 -14.35 -17.63
C GLN A 305 26.26 -13.83 -16.21
N TYR A 306 25.30 -14.03 -15.31
CA TYR A 306 25.44 -13.62 -13.93
C TYR A 306 24.76 -14.56 -12.93
N TYR A 307 25.10 -14.43 -11.66
CA TYR A 307 24.34 -14.95 -10.52
C TYR A 307 24.44 -13.96 -9.36
N ILE A 308 23.58 -14.11 -8.36
CA ILE A 308 23.48 -13.19 -7.22
C ILE A 308 23.81 -13.92 -5.93
N THR A 309 24.55 -13.25 -5.04
CA THR A 309 24.72 -13.68 -3.66
C THR A 309 24.10 -12.68 -2.70
N GLU A 310 23.43 -13.20 -1.68
CA GLU A 310 22.82 -12.45 -0.60
C GLU A 310 23.49 -12.85 0.71
N GLU A 311 23.97 -11.87 1.47
CA GLU A 311 24.73 -12.08 2.71
C GLU A 311 24.04 -11.40 3.90
N TYR A 312 23.91 -12.15 5.01
CA TYR A 312 23.45 -11.62 6.29
C TYR A 312 24.11 -12.33 7.46
N GLY A 313 25.12 -11.69 8.07
CA GLY A 313 25.96 -12.36 9.06
C GLY A 313 26.82 -13.43 8.40
N ASP A 314 26.73 -14.67 8.89
CA ASP A 314 27.45 -15.82 8.31
C ASP A 314 26.62 -16.56 7.23
N ASP A 315 25.35 -16.20 7.04
CA ASP A 315 24.48 -16.83 6.05
C ASP A 315 24.73 -16.23 4.66
N VAL A 316 25.04 -17.10 3.69
CA VAL A 316 25.18 -16.75 2.27
C VAL A 316 24.20 -17.58 1.46
N LEU A 317 23.29 -16.90 0.75
CA LEU A 317 22.40 -17.50 -0.22
C LEU A 317 22.91 -17.20 -1.62
N VAL A 318 22.99 -18.21 -2.47
CA VAL A 318 23.43 -18.09 -3.87
C VAL A 318 22.25 -18.44 -4.78
N THR A 319 21.93 -17.59 -5.74
CA THR A 319 20.93 -17.88 -6.77
C THR A 319 21.48 -18.79 -7.85
N GLU A 320 20.61 -19.31 -8.72
CA GLU A 320 21.05 -19.92 -9.97
C GLU A 320 21.68 -18.87 -10.92
N SER A 321 22.31 -19.37 -11.99
CA SER A 321 22.89 -18.54 -13.03
C SER A 321 21.84 -18.11 -14.04
N PHE A 322 21.81 -16.82 -14.34
CA PHE A 322 20.95 -16.19 -15.32
C PHE A 322 21.77 -15.64 -16.49
N GLN A 323 21.08 -15.36 -17.60
CA GLN A 323 21.64 -14.66 -18.75
C GLN A 323 20.80 -13.40 -18.99
N LEU A 324 21.48 -12.29 -19.27
CA LEU A 324 20.89 -11.02 -19.65
C LEU A 324 21.36 -10.67 -21.06
N HIS A 325 20.40 -10.34 -21.91
CA HIS A 325 20.61 -9.94 -23.29
C HIS A 325 20.21 -8.48 -23.46
N HIS A 326 20.71 -7.86 -24.54
CA HIS A 326 20.18 -6.58 -24.99
C HIS A 326 18.86 -6.81 -25.75
N ASP A 327 17.73 -6.77 -25.03
CA ASP A 327 16.41 -7.07 -25.61
C ASP A 327 15.78 -5.89 -26.37
N THR A 328 16.40 -4.72 -26.33
CA THR A 328 15.89 -3.54 -27.05
C THR A 328 16.41 -3.50 -28.48
N SER A 329 15.50 -3.48 -29.44
CA SER A 329 15.84 -3.11 -30.81
C SER A 329 16.53 -1.74 -30.78
N PRO A 330 17.64 -1.57 -31.52
CA PRO A 330 18.22 -0.25 -31.70
C PRO A 330 17.12 0.67 -32.25
N THR A 331 16.94 1.82 -31.62
CA THR A 331 15.99 2.85 -32.10
C THR A 331 16.71 3.78 -33.08
N ASP A 332 16.05 4.73 -33.73
CA ASP A 332 16.73 5.78 -34.51
C ASP A 332 17.41 6.85 -33.60
N GLY A 333 17.84 6.45 -32.40
CA GLY A 333 18.45 7.35 -31.43
C GLY A 333 19.84 7.79 -31.86
N GLU A 334 20.19 9.03 -31.55
CA GLU A 334 21.49 9.62 -31.92
C GLU A 334 22.64 9.23 -30.98
N SER A 335 22.40 8.38 -29.97
CA SER A 335 23.47 8.01 -29.02
C SER A 335 24.55 7.17 -29.71
N ARG A 336 25.81 7.38 -29.33
CA ARG A 336 26.95 6.61 -29.82
C ARG A 336 26.76 5.11 -29.61
N HIS A 337 26.17 4.73 -28.47
CA HIS A 337 25.85 3.33 -28.15
C HIS A 337 24.83 2.76 -29.14
N ASN A 338 23.76 3.49 -29.40
CA ASN A 338 22.73 3.06 -30.34
C ASN A 338 23.24 2.97 -31.79
N GLN A 339 24.08 3.91 -32.22
CA GLN A 339 24.74 3.85 -33.53
C GLN A 339 25.62 2.61 -33.67
N ILE A 340 26.39 2.26 -32.65
CA ILE A 340 27.19 1.02 -32.63
C ILE A 340 26.30 -0.22 -32.70
N ASN A 341 25.19 -0.23 -31.96
CA ASN A 341 24.24 -1.35 -32.01
C ASN A 341 23.58 -1.50 -33.39
N LEU A 342 23.23 -0.40 -34.06
CA LEU A 342 22.75 -0.43 -35.45
C LEU A 342 23.80 -1.01 -36.40
N MET A 343 25.07 -0.61 -36.27
CA MET A 343 26.16 -1.17 -37.07
C MET A 343 26.36 -2.66 -36.83
N LEU A 344 26.34 -3.11 -35.57
CA LEU A 344 26.45 -4.52 -35.21
C LEU A 344 25.27 -5.34 -35.78
N MET A 345 24.06 -4.79 -35.75
CA MET A 345 22.86 -5.41 -36.32
C MET A 345 22.94 -5.54 -37.84
N SER A 346 23.29 -4.47 -38.56
CA SER A 346 23.45 -4.51 -40.03
C SER A 346 24.52 -5.50 -40.46
N LYS A 347 25.63 -5.59 -39.70
CA LYS A 347 26.70 -6.55 -39.94
C LYS A 347 26.22 -8.00 -39.78
N GLU A 348 25.43 -8.31 -38.75
CA GLU A 348 24.87 -9.66 -38.58
C GLU A 348 23.86 -10.01 -39.68
N MET A 349 23.06 -9.03 -40.13
CA MET A 349 22.12 -9.18 -41.23
C MET A 349 22.79 -9.26 -42.62
N ASN A 350 24.12 -9.10 -42.70
CA ASN A 350 24.89 -8.97 -43.96
C ASN A 350 24.34 -7.85 -44.88
N ASP A 351 23.83 -6.76 -44.30
CA ASP A 351 23.42 -5.56 -45.03
C ASP A 351 24.59 -4.57 -45.09
N ASP A 352 25.55 -4.86 -45.97
CA ASP A 352 26.77 -4.07 -46.15
C ASP A 352 26.47 -2.62 -46.59
N THR A 353 25.38 -2.41 -47.33
CA THR A 353 24.96 -1.07 -47.77
C THR A 353 24.58 -0.19 -46.60
N THR A 354 23.66 -0.66 -45.75
CA THR A 354 23.24 0.10 -44.56
C THR A 354 24.39 0.23 -43.55
N LEU A 355 25.24 -0.79 -43.43
CA LEU A 355 26.41 -0.74 -42.56
C LEU A 355 27.38 0.38 -42.95
N LEU A 356 27.72 0.51 -44.23
CA LEU A 356 28.63 1.55 -44.72
C LEU A 356 28.07 2.96 -44.48
N ASP A 357 26.78 3.15 -44.72
CA ASP A 357 26.10 4.44 -44.49
C ASP A 357 26.12 4.82 -43.00
N LEU A 358 25.84 3.85 -42.10
CA LEU A 358 25.90 4.05 -40.65
C LEU A 358 27.32 4.37 -40.17
N MET A 359 28.34 3.69 -40.72
CA MET A 359 29.75 3.94 -40.40
C MET A 359 30.17 5.36 -40.84
N GLU A 360 29.77 5.79 -42.04
CA GLU A 360 30.06 7.14 -42.51
C GLU A 360 29.39 8.20 -41.63
N GLN A 361 28.11 8.00 -41.28
CA GLN A 361 27.39 8.90 -40.39
C GLN A 361 28.06 8.99 -39.01
N TYR A 362 28.46 7.85 -38.44
CA TYR A 362 29.13 7.78 -37.15
C TYR A 362 30.45 8.59 -37.15
N VAL A 363 31.31 8.38 -38.16
CA VAL A 363 32.59 9.10 -38.27
C VAL A 363 32.38 10.61 -38.47
N ARG A 364 31.39 10.99 -39.29
CA ARG A 364 31.03 12.40 -39.47
C ARG A 364 30.58 13.03 -38.16
N THR A 365 29.70 12.37 -37.40
CA THR A 365 29.23 12.86 -36.10
C THR A 365 30.37 13.00 -35.10
N ASP A 366 31.27 12.02 -35.01
CA ASP A 366 32.44 12.06 -34.11
C ASP A 366 33.36 13.23 -34.46
N TYR A 367 33.66 13.42 -35.75
CA TYR A 367 34.44 14.56 -36.23
C TYR A 367 33.78 15.90 -35.92
N PHE A 368 32.46 16.04 -36.12
CA PHE A 368 31.75 17.27 -35.78
C PHE A 368 31.80 17.59 -34.28
N ILE A 369 31.65 16.57 -33.42
CA ILE A 369 31.75 16.74 -31.97
C ILE A 369 33.15 17.22 -31.58
N GLU A 370 34.21 16.62 -32.12
CA GLU A 370 35.59 17.03 -31.85
C GLU A 370 35.89 18.48 -32.30
N GLN A 371 35.36 18.90 -33.44
CA GLN A 371 35.57 20.26 -33.95
C GLN A 371 34.73 21.32 -33.21
N CYS A 372 33.52 20.98 -32.78
CA CYS A 372 32.63 21.92 -32.10
C CYS A 372 32.91 22.06 -30.59
N PHE A 373 33.51 21.06 -29.96
CA PHE A 373 33.84 21.05 -28.53
C PHE A 373 35.35 20.95 -28.31
N GLN A 374 36.10 21.93 -28.82
CA GLN A 374 37.49 22.10 -28.41
C GLN A 374 37.53 22.69 -26.98
N PRO A 375 38.33 22.13 -26.06
CA PRO A 375 38.50 22.71 -24.74
C PRO A 375 39.01 24.15 -24.90
N ILE A 376 38.36 25.09 -24.21
CA ILE A 376 38.90 26.44 -24.08
C ILE A 376 40.20 26.30 -23.29
N ASP A 377 41.34 26.41 -23.96
CA ASP A 377 42.62 26.56 -23.30
C ASP A 377 42.52 27.79 -22.38
N LEU A 378 42.49 27.53 -21.08
CA LEU A 378 42.64 28.55 -20.05
C LEU A 378 44.11 28.99 -20.07
N SER A 379 44.43 29.94 -20.95
CA SER A 379 45.70 30.67 -20.95
C SER A 379 45.76 31.70 -19.83
#